data_AF-A0A955G6X3-F1
#
_entry.id   AF-A0A955G6X3-F1
#
_cell.length_a   1.000
_cell.length_b   1.000
_cell.length_c   1.000
_cell.angle_alpha   90.00
_cell.angle_beta   90.00
_cell.angle_gamma   90.00
#
_symmetry.space_group_name_H-M   'P 1'
#
loop_
_entity.id
_entity.type
_entity.pdbx_description
1 polymer ?
#
loop_
_entity_poly.entity_id
_entity_poly.type
_entity_poly.pdbx_seq_one_letter_code
_entity_poly.pdbx_strand_id
1 'polypeptide(L)'
;MMNNRSRRGFTLVELLIVIVVIAILAAISIVAFKGIQDRASNTSRISAAQQIVKALDAAAIHSGTNFGTNAPYCLPAGAKDTDGNGTNDCGATNASGVYSYVEKPAAVTALDNAGIKGLSFPAEELVGASGTKYRGVMITYGSAGWGVDGVLQPYFVYFYLKGNMQDCGSGYSVGLKAGNDNTAQPLFAMTRAPRYSSGNGVTTCAYTIKHPSSL
;
A
#
# COMPACT_ATOMS: atom_id res chain seq x y z
N MET A 1 -35.76 65.27 -8.61
CA MET A 1 -36.37 63.96 -8.94
C MET A 1 -35.71 62.88 -8.10
N MET A 2 -36.34 62.44 -7.02
CA MET A 2 -35.78 61.42 -6.11
C MET A 2 -36.28 60.04 -6.54
N ASN A 3 -35.36 59.25 -7.08
CA ASN A 3 -35.62 57.93 -7.63
C ASN A 3 -35.86 56.96 -6.45
N ASN A 4 -37.12 56.61 -6.21
CA ASN A 4 -37.52 55.76 -5.08
C ASN A 4 -37.17 54.30 -5.41
N ARG A 5 -35.92 53.90 -5.11
CA ARG A 5 -35.47 52.51 -5.27
C ARG A 5 -36.16 51.65 -4.23
N SER A 6 -37.14 50.85 -4.65
CA SER A 6 -37.82 49.85 -3.81
C SER A 6 -36.78 48.91 -3.19
N ARG A 7 -36.56 49.00 -1.87
CA ARG A 7 -35.76 48.01 -1.15
C ARG A 7 -36.59 46.72 -1.07
N ARG A 8 -36.31 45.75 -1.93
CA ARG A 8 -36.80 44.37 -1.76
C ARG A 8 -36.07 43.76 -0.57
N GLY A 9 -36.79 43.45 0.50
CA GLY A 9 -36.24 42.73 1.64
C GLY A 9 -36.08 41.25 1.31
N PHE A 10 -34.94 40.67 1.66
CA PHE A 10 -34.72 39.23 1.61
C PHE A 10 -35.57 38.59 2.73
N THR A 11 -36.41 37.62 2.41
CA THR A 11 -37.24 36.96 3.42
C THR A 11 -36.39 35.98 4.23
N LEU A 12 -36.72 35.82 5.52
CA LEU A 12 -36.10 34.80 6.35
C LEU A 12 -36.30 33.38 5.78
N VAL A 13 -37.42 33.16 5.08
CA VAL A 13 -37.74 31.88 4.44
C VAL A 13 -36.80 31.59 3.27
N GLU A 14 -36.50 32.59 2.43
CA GLU A 14 -35.53 32.43 1.33
C GLU A 14 -34.15 32.06 1.87
N LEU A 15 -33.70 32.71 2.94
CA LEU A 15 -32.40 32.40 3.55
C LEU A 15 -32.39 31.02 4.23
N LEU A 16 -33.51 30.62 4.85
CA LEU A 16 -33.65 29.32 5.49
C LEU A 16 -33.60 28.17 4.48
N ILE A 17 -34.26 28.30 3.32
CA ILE A 17 -34.22 27.26 2.29
C ILE A 17 -32.79 27.09 1.75
N VAL A 18 -32.06 28.18 1.55
CA VAL A 18 -30.68 28.13 1.04
C VAL A 18 -29.75 27.37 1.98
N ILE A 19 -29.80 27.65 3.29
CA ILE A 19 -28.95 26.94 4.26
C ILE A 19 -29.30 25.45 4.34
N VAL A 20 -30.59 25.10 4.25
CA VAL A 20 -31.05 23.70 4.26
C VAL A 20 -30.53 22.97 3.02
N VAL A 21 -30.62 23.59 1.84
CA VAL A 21 -30.12 23.00 0.60
C VAL A 21 -28.59 22.82 0.65
N ILE A 22 -27.84 23.82 1.12
CA ILE A 22 -26.38 23.72 1.27
C ILE A 22 -26.02 22.60 2.25
N ALA A 23 -26.75 22.47 3.36
CA ALA A 23 -26.50 21.42 4.36
C ALA A 23 -26.68 20.01 3.76
N ILE A 24 -27.73 19.80 2.97
CA ILE A 24 -27.99 18.52 2.29
C ILE A 24 -26.90 18.22 1.25
N LEU A 25 -26.54 19.21 0.42
CA LEU A 25 -25.50 19.05 -0.61
C LEU A 25 -24.12 18.78 0.02
N ALA A 26 -23.78 19.45 1.12
CA ALA A 26 -22.53 19.24 1.83
C ALA A 26 -22.43 17.82 2.40
N ALA A 27 -23.50 17.30 3.01
CA ALA A 27 -23.51 15.95 3.57
C ALA A 27 -23.24 14.87 2.50
N ILE A 28 -23.91 14.94 1.35
CA ILE A 28 -23.69 14.00 0.24
C ILE A 28 -22.26 14.13 -0.32
N SER A 29 -21.78 15.36 -0.47
CA SER A 29 -20.44 15.64 -1.01
C SER A 29 -19.33 15.04 -0.15
N ILE A 30 -19.45 15.09 1.19
CA ILE A 30 -18.43 14.54 2.10
C ILE A 30 -18.28 13.03 1.95
N VAL A 31 -19.39 12.28 1.86
CA VAL A 31 -19.35 10.82 1.72
C VAL A 31 -18.73 10.42 0.38
N ALA A 32 -19.14 11.07 -0.71
CA ALA A 32 -18.59 10.82 -2.04
C ALA A 32 -17.09 11.16 -2.10
N PHE A 33 -16.67 12.26 -1.49
CA PHE A 33 -15.28 12.72 -1.51
C PHE A 33 -14.35 11.75 -0.76
N LYS A 34 -14.78 11.17 0.37
CA LYS A 34 -14.00 10.13 1.08
C LYS A 34 -13.71 8.91 0.20
N GLY A 35 -14.71 8.40 -0.52
CA GLY A 35 -14.51 7.25 -1.41
C GLY A 35 -13.61 7.54 -2.62
N ILE A 36 -13.54 8.80 -3.07
CA ILE A 36 -12.59 9.23 -4.12
C ILE A 36 -11.17 9.30 -3.56
N GLN A 37 -10.99 9.89 -2.37
CA GLN A 37 -9.69 9.95 -1.70
C GLN A 37 -9.10 8.56 -1.46
N ASP A 38 -9.91 7.61 -0.99
CA ASP A 38 -9.46 6.23 -0.74
C ASP A 38 -8.95 5.56 -2.02
N ARG A 39 -9.66 5.73 -3.14
CA ARG A 39 -9.24 5.20 -4.46
C ARG A 39 -7.99 5.89 -4.98
N ALA A 40 -7.86 7.20 -4.78
CA ALA A 40 -6.66 7.95 -5.15
C ALA A 40 -5.44 7.51 -4.32
N SER A 41 -5.61 7.31 -3.01
CA SER A 41 -4.59 6.79 -2.10
C SER A 41 -4.14 5.40 -2.54
N ASN A 42 -5.06 4.49 -2.84
CA ASN A 42 -4.73 3.15 -3.36
C ASN A 42 -3.97 3.21 -4.69
N THR A 43 -4.40 4.06 -5.63
CA THR A 43 -3.72 4.23 -6.93
C THR A 43 -2.29 4.76 -6.75
N SER A 44 -2.09 5.71 -5.82
CA SER A 44 -0.77 6.24 -5.47
C SER A 44 0.13 5.15 -4.88
N ARG A 45 -0.39 4.34 -3.95
CA ARG A 45 0.33 3.19 -3.36
C ARG A 45 0.78 2.18 -4.43
N ILE A 46 -0.11 1.83 -5.37
CA ILE A 46 0.19 0.90 -6.47
C ILE A 46 1.31 1.48 -7.36
N SER A 47 1.17 2.73 -7.80
CA SER A 47 2.18 3.40 -8.64
C SER A 47 3.55 3.45 -7.95
N ALA A 48 3.59 3.82 -6.67
CA ALA A 48 4.81 3.86 -5.88
C ALA A 48 5.43 2.47 -5.71
N ALA A 49 4.63 1.44 -5.40
CA ALA A 49 5.10 0.06 -5.29
C ALA A 49 5.67 -0.49 -6.61
N GLN A 50 5.08 -0.14 -7.76
CA GLN A 50 5.60 -0.51 -9.07
C GLN A 50 6.97 0.13 -9.35
N GLN A 51 7.17 1.38 -8.93
CA GLN A 51 8.47 2.06 -9.07
C GLN A 51 9.54 1.40 -8.19
N ILE A 52 9.20 1.07 -6.94
CA ILE A 52 10.08 0.32 -6.03
C ILE A 52 10.50 -1.00 -6.67
N VAL A 53 9.53 -1.80 -7.14
CA VAL A 53 9.83 -3.13 -7.69
C VAL A 53 10.70 -3.03 -8.94
N LYS A 54 10.45 -2.06 -9.83
CA LYS A 54 11.31 -1.85 -11.00
C LYS A 54 12.75 -1.51 -10.61
N ALA A 55 12.95 -0.66 -9.59
CA ALA A 55 14.29 -0.31 -9.11
C ALA A 55 15.01 -1.50 -8.48
N LEU A 56 14.31 -2.25 -7.63
CA LEU A 56 14.88 -3.42 -6.97
C LEU A 56 15.15 -4.56 -7.97
N ASP A 57 14.26 -4.79 -8.94
CA ASP A 57 14.46 -5.76 -10.02
C ASP A 57 15.67 -5.38 -10.89
N ALA A 58 15.80 -4.10 -11.23
CA ALA A 58 16.97 -3.61 -11.96
C ALA A 58 18.28 -3.83 -11.16
N ALA A 59 18.29 -3.56 -9.85
CA ALA A 59 19.46 -3.76 -9.00
C ALA A 59 19.79 -5.25 -8.77
N ALA A 60 18.77 -6.12 -8.68
CA ALA A 60 18.97 -7.57 -8.61
C ALA A 60 19.56 -8.11 -9.92
N ILE A 61 19.02 -7.69 -11.07
CA ILE A 61 19.42 -8.20 -12.39
C ILE A 61 20.78 -7.66 -12.83
N HIS A 62 20.99 -6.34 -12.78
CA HIS A 62 22.17 -5.71 -13.37
C HIS A 62 23.37 -5.69 -12.41
N SER A 63 23.10 -5.52 -11.12
CA SER A 63 24.15 -5.37 -10.10
C SER A 63 24.34 -6.62 -9.24
N GLY A 64 23.55 -7.68 -9.48
CA GLY A 64 23.59 -8.91 -8.68
C GLY A 64 23.24 -8.67 -7.20
N THR A 65 22.51 -7.59 -6.90
CA THR A 65 22.29 -7.17 -5.50
C THR A 65 21.43 -8.20 -4.78
N ASN A 66 21.98 -8.77 -3.72
CA ASN A 66 21.24 -9.61 -2.79
C ASN A 66 20.67 -8.74 -1.67
N PHE A 67 19.34 -8.72 -1.53
CA PHE A 67 18.66 -7.88 -0.56
C PHE A 67 18.56 -8.49 0.86
N GLY A 68 19.19 -9.64 1.10
CA GLY A 68 19.32 -10.25 2.41
C GLY A 68 18.49 -11.52 2.60
N THR A 69 18.45 -12.01 3.86
CA THR A 69 17.93 -13.33 4.21
C THR A 69 16.51 -13.36 4.83
N ASN A 70 16.02 -14.50 5.37
CA ASN A 70 14.60 -14.94 5.57
C ASN A 70 13.72 -13.99 6.41
N ALA A 71 14.34 -12.94 6.98
CA ALA A 71 13.69 -11.95 7.79
C ALA A 71 13.11 -10.85 6.89
N PRO A 72 11.85 -10.42 7.13
CA PRO A 72 11.34 -9.23 6.48
C PRO A 72 12.12 -7.99 6.91
N TYR A 73 12.21 -7.01 6.02
CA TYR A 73 12.85 -5.71 6.26
C TYR A 73 12.01 -4.58 5.68
N CYS A 74 12.10 -3.42 6.32
CA CYS A 74 11.43 -2.23 5.84
C CYS A 74 12.20 -1.56 4.72
N LEU A 75 11.45 -1.11 3.72
CA LEU A 75 11.89 -0.09 2.80
C LEU A 75 11.52 1.27 3.42
N PRO A 76 12.33 2.32 3.17
CA PRO A 76 12.09 3.67 3.72
C PRO A 76 10.79 4.32 3.16
N ALA A 77 10.15 3.65 2.22
CA ALA A 77 8.89 3.96 1.57
C ALA A 77 7.70 4.00 2.54
N GLY A 78 7.31 5.19 3.02
CA GLY A 78 6.14 5.37 3.87
C GLY A 78 6.23 4.65 5.22
N ALA A 79 7.45 4.27 5.63
CA ALA A 79 7.73 3.72 6.94
C ALA A 79 7.81 4.85 7.97
N LYS A 80 7.52 4.54 9.22
CA LYS A 80 7.59 5.50 10.33
C LYS A 80 7.82 4.75 11.63
N ASP A 81 8.72 5.27 12.45
CA ASP A 81 8.93 4.85 13.83
C ASP A 81 7.64 5.01 14.67
N THR A 82 7.10 3.88 15.13
CA THR A 82 5.85 3.82 15.92
C THR A 82 6.06 3.64 17.41
N ASP A 83 7.17 3.01 17.80
CA ASP A 83 7.47 2.69 19.18
C ASP A 83 8.51 3.65 19.81
N GLY A 84 9.05 4.57 19.01
CA GLY A 84 10.02 5.58 19.43
C GLY A 84 11.43 5.03 19.63
N ASN A 85 11.74 3.86 19.05
CA ASN A 85 13.04 3.21 19.21
C ASN A 85 14.13 3.77 18.27
N GLY A 86 13.79 4.75 17.42
CA GLY A 86 14.70 5.37 16.46
C GLY A 86 14.85 4.60 15.15
N THR A 87 14.03 3.57 14.90
CA THR A 87 14.01 2.78 13.67
C THR A 87 12.64 2.84 12.99
N ASN A 88 12.63 2.79 11.66
CA ASN A 88 11.41 2.88 10.89
C ASN A 88 10.64 1.56 10.89
N ASP A 89 9.32 1.62 11.15
CA ASP A 89 8.43 0.47 11.11
C ASP A 89 7.57 0.43 9.85
N CYS A 90 7.32 -0.78 9.37
CA CYS A 90 6.48 -1.10 8.21
C CYS A 90 5.81 -2.46 8.42
N GLY A 91 4.82 -2.79 7.60
CA GLY A 91 4.06 -4.03 7.75
C GLY A 91 2.78 -3.85 8.56
N ALA A 92 2.27 -4.96 9.08
CA ALA A 92 1.09 -5.01 9.93
C ALA A 92 1.51 -4.98 11.40
N THR A 93 1.25 -3.90 12.13
CA THR A 93 1.53 -3.79 13.57
C THR A 93 0.26 -3.99 14.39
N ASN A 94 0.36 -4.84 15.42
CA ASN A 94 -0.67 -4.89 16.46
C ASN A 94 -0.54 -3.65 17.36
N ALA A 95 -1.53 -3.40 18.24
CA ALA A 95 -1.53 -2.25 19.16
C ALA A 95 -0.26 -2.11 20.04
N SER A 96 0.55 -3.17 20.17
CA SER A 96 1.83 -3.21 20.90
C SER A 96 3.09 -3.05 20.04
N GLY A 97 3.01 -2.74 18.73
CA GLY A 97 4.18 -2.44 17.88
C GLY A 97 4.96 -3.65 17.32
N VAL A 98 4.47 -4.88 17.46
CA VAL A 98 5.29 -6.11 17.33
C VAL A 98 5.64 -6.57 15.89
N TYR A 99 5.65 -5.70 14.89
CA TYR A 99 6.29 -6.03 13.60
C TYR A 99 7.10 -4.85 13.07
N SER A 100 8.13 -4.51 13.82
CA SER A 100 9.18 -3.55 13.48
C SER A 100 10.30 -4.28 12.75
N TYR A 101 10.44 -4.06 11.45
CA TYR A 101 11.55 -4.65 10.70
C TYR A 101 12.62 -3.59 10.41
N VAL A 102 13.83 -3.81 10.91
CA VAL A 102 14.94 -2.85 10.71
C VAL A 102 15.29 -2.76 9.22
N GLU A 103 15.56 -1.54 8.76
CA GLU A 103 15.97 -1.27 7.37
C GLU A 103 17.20 -2.09 6.98
N LYS A 104 17.19 -2.63 5.74
CA LYS A 104 18.38 -3.26 5.14
C LYS A 104 19.09 -2.26 4.24
N PRO A 105 20.39 -1.97 4.48
CA PRO A 105 21.13 -0.99 3.68
C PRO A 105 21.15 -1.28 2.18
N ALA A 106 21.16 -2.56 1.76
CA ALA A 106 21.28 -2.93 0.35
C ALA A 106 20.05 -2.53 -0.50
N ALA A 107 18.84 -2.75 0.02
CA ALA A 107 17.61 -2.36 -0.69
C ALA A 107 17.42 -0.84 -0.65
N VAL A 108 17.75 -0.19 0.47
CA VAL A 108 17.77 1.28 0.58
C VAL A 108 18.73 1.88 -0.45
N THR A 109 19.96 1.36 -0.53
CA THR A 109 20.98 1.81 -1.50
C THR A 109 20.52 1.60 -2.93
N ALA A 110 19.87 0.48 -3.24
CA ALA A 110 19.32 0.23 -4.58
C ALA A 110 18.23 1.24 -4.95
N LEU A 111 17.36 1.61 -4.01
CA LEU A 111 16.36 2.66 -4.21
C LEU A 111 17.02 4.04 -4.37
N ASP A 112 18.00 4.37 -3.54
CA ASP A 112 18.75 5.63 -3.63
C ASP A 112 19.46 5.77 -4.98
N ASN A 113 20.10 4.70 -5.46
CA ASN A 113 20.78 4.65 -6.75
C ASN A 113 19.81 4.77 -7.93
N ALA A 114 18.58 4.28 -7.77
CA ALA A 114 17.50 4.47 -8.73
C ALA A 114 16.87 5.87 -8.67
N GLY A 115 17.39 6.78 -7.83
CA GLY A 115 16.83 8.11 -7.62
C GLY A 115 15.52 8.11 -6.84
N ILE A 116 15.16 6.99 -6.22
CA ILE A 116 13.96 6.83 -5.41
C ILE A 116 14.28 7.28 -3.97
N LYS A 117 14.52 8.58 -3.81
CA LYS A 117 14.71 9.23 -2.50
C LYS A 117 13.41 9.87 -2.05
N GLY A 118 12.95 9.56 -0.83
CA GLY A 118 11.71 10.14 -0.29
C GLY A 118 10.48 9.70 -1.08
N LEU A 119 10.39 8.41 -1.39
CA LEU A 119 9.28 7.83 -2.14
C LEU A 119 7.94 8.35 -1.58
N SER A 120 7.11 8.91 -2.46
CA SER A 120 5.73 9.33 -2.16
C SER A 120 4.80 8.12 -2.00
N PHE A 121 5.22 7.13 -1.23
CA PHE A 121 4.27 6.15 -0.72
C PHE A 121 3.46 6.85 0.37
N PRO A 122 2.12 6.84 0.31
CA PRO A 122 1.30 7.49 1.31
C PRO A 122 1.67 7.03 2.73
N ALA A 123 2.13 7.98 3.54
CA ALA A 123 2.49 7.78 4.95
C ALA A 123 1.26 7.55 5.85
N GLU A 124 0.05 7.67 5.28
CA GLU A 124 -1.19 7.33 5.95
C GLU A 124 -1.15 5.88 6.43
N GLU A 125 -1.40 5.69 7.73
CA GLU A 125 -1.61 4.38 8.32
C GLU A 125 -3.00 3.86 7.97
N LEU A 126 -3.08 2.64 7.45
CA LEU A 126 -4.36 1.97 7.24
C LEU A 126 -4.72 1.19 8.51
N VAL A 127 -5.96 1.27 8.96
CA VAL A 127 -6.44 0.55 10.15
C VAL A 127 -7.44 -0.52 9.70
N GLY A 128 -7.12 -1.78 9.99
CA GLY A 128 -8.00 -2.92 9.73
C GLY A 128 -9.09 -3.07 10.79
N ALA A 129 -10.03 -3.99 10.54
CA ALA A 129 -11.21 -4.24 11.37
C ALA A 129 -10.88 -4.66 12.81
N SER A 130 -9.71 -5.26 13.04
CA SER A 130 -9.20 -5.67 14.36
C SER A 130 -8.43 -4.56 15.09
N GLY A 131 -8.35 -3.35 14.53
CA GLY A 131 -7.47 -2.29 15.03
C GLY A 131 -6.00 -2.48 14.67
N THR A 132 -5.65 -3.54 13.92
CA THR A 132 -4.32 -3.74 13.36
C THR A 132 -4.00 -2.62 12.39
N LYS A 133 -2.78 -2.10 12.49
CA LYS A 133 -2.30 -0.96 11.71
C LYS A 133 -1.40 -1.46 10.60
N TYR A 134 -1.55 -0.93 9.39
CA TYR A 134 -0.80 -1.34 8.20
C TYR A 134 -0.14 -0.13 7.57
N ARG A 135 1.15 -0.24 7.27
CA ARG A 135 1.95 0.89 6.78
C ARG A 135 3.19 0.46 6.01
N GLY A 136 3.76 1.42 5.29
CA GLY A 136 5.01 1.27 4.56
C GLY A 136 5.03 0.16 3.52
N VAL A 137 6.24 -0.17 3.10
CA VAL A 137 6.52 -1.28 2.19
C VAL A 137 7.57 -2.17 2.84
N MET A 138 7.29 -3.46 2.88
CA MET A 138 8.20 -4.47 3.39
C MET A 138 8.67 -5.35 2.25
N ILE A 139 9.85 -5.91 2.38
CA ILE A 139 10.36 -6.91 1.45
C ILE A 139 10.94 -8.07 2.26
N THR A 140 10.77 -9.27 1.73
CA THR A 140 11.24 -10.52 2.33
C THR A 140 11.55 -11.50 1.21
N TYR A 141 12.15 -12.64 1.54
CA TYR A 141 12.34 -13.73 0.59
C TYR A 141 11.49 -14.94 0.99
N GLY A 142 11.04 -15.72 0.01
CA GLY A 142 10.35 -16.99 0.27
C GLY A 142 11.32 -18.13 0.60
N SER A 143 11.10 -18.85 1.72
CA SER A 143 11.89 -20.05 2.05
C SER A 143 11.91 -21.06 0.89
N ALA A 144 12.81 -22.05 0.92
CA ALA A 144 13.06 -22.99 -0.19
C ALA A 144 11.83 -23.72 -0.78
N GLY A 145 10.66 -23.70 -0.11
CA GLY A 145 9.39 -24.23 -0.62
C GLY A 145 8.52 -23.24 -1.41
N TRP A 146 8.85 -21.94 -1.46
CA TRP A 146 8.07 -20.92 -2.13
C TRP A 146 8.62 -20.58 -3.51
N GLY A 147 7.73 -20.48 -4.49
CA GLY A 147 8.06 -20.07 -5.84
C GLY A 147 6.85 -19.51 -6.55
N VAL A 148 7.12 -18.74 -7.61
CA VAL A 148 6.12 -18.05 -8.43
C VAL A 148 6.39 -18.40 -9.87
N ASP A 149 5.39 -18.93 -10.57
CA ASP A 149 5.47 -19.25 -12.00
C ASP A 149 6.71 -20.08 -12.39
N GLY A 150 7.10 -21.06 -11.58
CA GLY A 150 8.30 -21.88 -11.87
C GLY A 150 9.62 -21.34 -11.31
N VAL A 151 9.64 -20.10 -10.81
CA VAL A 151 10.84 -19.47 -10.24
C VAL A 151 10.86 -19.69 -8.73
N LEU A 152 11.91 -20.36 -8.25
CA LEU A 152 12.12 -20.58 -6.81
C LEU A 152 12.69 -19.33 -6.13
N GLN A 153 12.32 -19.17 -4.85
CA GLN A 153 12.87 -18.17 -3.94
C GLN A 153 12.84 -16.72 -4.46
N PRO A 154 11.74 -16.22 -5.06
CA PRO A 154 11.67 -14.80 -5.40
C PRO A 154 11.67 -13.94 -4.12
N TYR A 155 12.10 -12.70 -4.26
CA TYR A 155 11.81 -11.69 -3.25
C TYR A 155 10.35 -11.26 -3.38
N PHE A 156 9.69 -11.06 -2.25
CA PHE A 156 8.33 -10.54 -2.15
C PHE A 156 8.36 -9.14 -1.58
N VAL A 157 7.75 -8.20 -2.28
CA VAL A 157 7.53 -6.82 -1.83
C VAL A 157 6.06 -6.67 -1.44
N TYR A 158 5.78 -6.53 -0.15
CA TYR A 158 4.43 -6.36 0.36
C TYR A 158 4.09 -4.90 0.64
N PHE A 159 2.86 -4.55 0.32
CA PHE A 159 2.23 -3.27 0.64
C PHE A 159 0.72 -3.47 0.81
N TYR A 160 0.02 -2.44 1.28
CA TYR A 160 -1.37 -2.56 1.70
C TYR A 160 -2.27 -1.53 1.03
N LEU A 161 -3.49 -1.92 0.69
CA LEU A 161 -4.52 -1.05 0.12
C LEU A 161 -5.74 -0.99 1.03
N LYS A 162 -6.38 0.16 1.08
CA LYS A 162 -7.61 0.36 1.86
C LYS A 162 -8.78 -0.36 1.21
N GLY A 163 -9.56 -1.10 2.00
CA GLY A 163 -10.68 -1.91 1.53
C GLY A 163 -10.31 -3.36 1.27
N ASN A 164 -11.32 -4.22 1.15
CA ASN A 164 -11.16 -5.64 0.86
C ASN A 164 -11.03 -5.88 -0.65
N MET A 165 -10.30 -6.94 -1.03
CA MET A 165 -10.15 -7.45 -2.39
C MET A 165 -9.83 -6.37 -3.46
N GLN A 166 -9.04 -5.37 -3.09
CA GLN A 166 -8.59 -4.35 -4.04
C GLN A 166 -7.68 -4.95 -5.11
N ASP A 167 -7.72 -4.37 -6.31
CA ASP A 167 -6.77 -4.73 -7.36
C ASP A 167 -5.40 -4.14 -7.03
N CYS A 168 -4.41 -5.00 -6.92
CA CYS A 168 -3.02 -4.65 -6.60
C CYS A 168 -2.26 -4.10 -7.81
N GLY A 169 -2.86 -4.00 -9.00
CA GLY A 169 -2.18 -3.62 -10.23
C GLY A 169 -1.55 -4.86 -10.88
N SER A 170 -2.20 -5.33 -11.94
CA SER A 170 -1.85 -6.55 -12.67
C SER A 170 -0.49 -6.42 -13.38
N GLY A 171 0.47 -7.23 -12.96
CA GLY A 171 1.79 -7.34 -13.60
C GLY A 171 2.82 -7.98 -12.68
N TYR A 172 2.86 -7.53 -11.42
CA TYR A 172 3.80 -8.03 -10.42
C TYR A 172 3.12 -8.75 -9.26
N SER A 173 1.81 -8.57 -9.07
CA SER A 173 1.10 -9.15 -7.94
C SER A 173 0.97 -10.67 -8.04
N VAL A 174 1.18 -11.32 -6.89
CA VAL A 174 1.03 -12.75 -6.73
C VAL A 174 0.10 -13.07 -5.58
N GLY A 175 -0.56 -14.21 -5.69
CA GLY A 175 -1.34 -14.77 -4.61
C GLY A 175 -1.20 -16.27 -4.52
N LEU A 176 -1.60 -16.82 -3.37
CA LEU A 176 -1.69 -18.26 -3.16
C LEU A 176 -2.51 -18.89 -4.29
N LYS A 177 -1.96 -19.94 -4.90
CA LYS A 177 -2.68 -20.73 -5.90
C LYS A 177 -3.93 -21.32 -5.24
N ALA A 178 -5.09 -21.14 -5.86
CA ALA A 178 -6.35 -21.70 -5.37
C ALA A 178 -6.21 -23.22 -5.14
N GLY A 179 -6.53 -23.69 -3.94
CA GLY A 179 -6.40 -25.11 -3.55
C GLY A 179 -5.05 -25.52 -2.94
N ASN A 180 -4.15 -24.57 -2.65
CA ASN A 180 -2.85 -24.84 -2.00
C ASN A 180 -2.71 -24.08 -0.65
N ASP A 181 -3.73 -24.20 0.21
CA ASP A 181 -3.74 -23.70 1.58
C ASP A 181 -2.91 -24.58 2.55
N ASN A 182 -2.42 -25.72 2.07
CA ASN A 182 -1.59 -26.65 2.84
C ASN A 182 -0.14 -26.63 2.34
N THR A 183 0.79 -26.60 3.28
CA THR A 183 2.25 -26.59 3.10
C THR A 183 2.82 -27.91 2.53
N ALA A 184 1.97 -28.82 2.02
CA ALA A 184 2.32 -30.20 1.71
C ALA A 184 2.55 -30.48 0.21
N GLN A 185 2.33 -29.51 -0.68
CA GLN A 185 2.62 -29.67 -2.11
C GLN A 185 3.78 -28.75 -2.52
N PRO A 186 4.95 -29.32 -2.87
CA PRO A 186 6.03 -28.53 -3.43
C PRO A 186 5.70 -28.20 -4.89
N LEU A 187 6.34 -27.14 -5.38
CA LEU A 187 6.36 -26.62 -6.74
C LEU A 187 5.37 -25.46 -6.96
N PHE A 188 5.80 -24.26 -6.56
CA PHE A 188 5.26 -22.97 -7.01
C PHE A 188 3.90 -22.60 -6.41
N ALA A 189 3.87 -22.45 -5.08
CA ALA A 189 2.66 -22.17 -4.30
C ALA A 189 1.95 -20.84 -4.61
N MET A 190 2.58 -19.93 -5.36
CA MET A 190 1.97 -18.66 -5.76
C MET A 190 1.90 -18.51 -7.28
N THR A 191 0.85 -17.85 -7.74
CA THR A 191 0.61 -17.52 -9.15
C THR A 191 0.31 -16.04 -9.29
N ARG A 192 0.54 -15.46 -10.47
CA ARG A 192 0.14 -14.08 -10.75
C ARG A 192 -1.36 -13.91 -10.50
N ALA A 193 -1.68 -13.01 -9.58
CA ALA A 193 -3.04 -12.72 -9.19
C ALA A 193 -3.18 -11.22 -8.99
N PRO A 194 -4.10 -10.53 -9.69
CA PRO A 194 -4.32 -9.10 -9.51
C PRO A 194 -4.87 -8.77 -8.12
N ARG A 195 -5.40 -9.76 -7.40
CA ARG A 195 -6.00 -9.59 -6.07
C ARG A 195 -5.40 -10.64 -5.13
N TYR A 196 -4.80 -10.19 -4.03
CA TYR A 196 -4.30 -11.09 -3.00
C TYR A 196 -4.85 -10.71 -1.63
N SER A 197 -5.30 -11.74 -0.91
CA SER A 197 -5.77 -11.81 0.49
C SER A 197 -6.38 -10.55 1.13
N SER A 198 -7.64 -10.67 1.57
CA SER A 198 -8.23 -9.73 2.52
C SER A 198 -9.15 -10.45 3.51
N GLY A 199 -8.74 -10.45 4.77
CA GLY A 199 -9.64 -10.44 5.91
C GLY A 199 -9.24 -9.22 6.74
N ASN A 200 -10.20 -8.41 7.19
CA ASN A 200 -10.02 -7.23 8.06
C ASN A 200 -10.01 -5.83 7.39
N GLY A 201 -10.61 -5.60 6.22
CA GLY A 201 -10.83 -4.24 5.69
C GLY A 201 -9.63 -3.60 4.99
N VAL A 202 -8.56 -4.36 4.82
CA VAL A 202 -7.33 -3.99 4.10
C VAL A 202 -6.99 -5.13 3.15
N THR A 203 -6.48 -4.80 1.97
CA THR A 203 -5.98 -5.76 0.98
C THR A 203 -4.46 -5.81 1.06
N THR A 204 -3.91 -7.01 1.14
CA THR A 204 -2.45 -7.20 1.13
C THR A 204 -1.98 -7.49 -0.28
N CYS A 205 -1.17 -6.60 -0.83
CA CYS A 205 -0.55 -6.79 -2.13
C CYS A 205 0.87 -7.33 -1.96
N ALA A 206 1.24 -8.30 -2.79
CA ALA A 206 2.55 -8.92 -2.79
C ALA A 206 3.10 -8.91 -4.22
N TYR A 207 4.14 -8.14 -4.48
CA TYR A 207 4.84 -8.14 -5.75
C TYR A 207 6.07 -9.03 -5.69
N THR A 208 6.53 -9.54 -6.83
CA THR A 208 7.72 -10.40 -6.88
C THR A 208 8.85 -9.82 -7.72
N ILE A 209 10.07 -10.05 -7.24
CA ILE A 209 11.33 -9.74 -7.91
C ILE A 209 12.13 -11.04 -8.00
N LYS A 210 12.82 -11.27 -9.13
CA LYS A 210 13.66 -12.46 -9.29
C LYS A 210 14.87 -12.37 -8.37
N HIS A 211 15.25 -13.50 -7.79
CA HIS A 211 16.48 -13.56 -7.00
C HIS A 211 17.68 -13.60 -7.95
N PRO A 212 18.81 -12.92 -7.65
CA PRO A 212 19.98 -12.94 -8.52
C PRO A 212 20.50 -14.33 -8.89
N SER A 213 20.30 -15.33 -8.01
CA SER A 213 20.68 -16.72 -8.28
C SER A 213 19.70 -17.52 -9.15
N SER A 214 18.56 -16.94 -9.53
CA SER A 214 17.59 -17.55 -10.43
C SER A 214 17.52 -16.88 -11.81
N LEU A 215 18.51 -16.02 -12.11
CA LEU A 215 18.77 -15.39 -13.40
C LEU A 215 19.89 -16.13 -14.15
#